data_AF-A0AAW0QXV1-F1
#
_entry.id   AF-A0AAW0QXV1-F1
#
_cell.length_a   1.000
_cell.length_b   1.000
_cell.length_c   1.000
_cell.angle_alpha   90.00
_cell.angle_beta   90.00
_cell.angle_gamma   90.00
#
_symmetry.space_group_name_H-M   'P 1'
#
loop_
_entity.id
_entity.type
_entity.pdbx_description
1 polymer ?
#
loop_
_entity_poly.entity_id
_entity_poly.type
_entity_poly.pdbx_seq_one_letter_code
_entity_poly.pdbx_strand_id
1 'polypeptide(L)'
;MLFSRRLPRLVASTLHLLPLLRQQQHQAVAFTTLNIVAANPLTCPASPPLASTFPSSRPTTKPRQACAMSSSAAAATGAAEPTLAASVPAAEASMCAATNKSNEKEEETNKLPPLSAAEFKVYNRMAEHMDLFHAHFRQSWNLLWSAATGGKRPAGMSPRAFLAEGLQFLHYLTVHHNIEEQHIFPVLARKMPEFKAGRGNGAAELLRQHRQIHAGMDGLEAYLTACQSGEADLEMRVLKTKMESWADVLWTHLDHEVKTLGAENMRKYWTPDEMRRLPM
;
A
#
# COMPACT_ATOMS: atom_id res chain seq x y z
N MET A 1 -80.41 26.33 18.25
CA MET A 1 -80.08 25.67 16.98
C MET A 1 -78.72 26.19 16.52
N LEU A 2 -77.77 25.28 16.41
CA LEU A 2 -76.34 25.52 16.15
C LEU A 2 -76.11 25.79 14.66
N PHE A 3 -75.40 26.86 14.29
CA PHE A 3 -74.67 26.91 13.02
C PHE A 3 -73.31 27.56 13.21
N SER A 4 -72.31 26.68 13.21
CA SER A 4 -70.88 26.95 13.25
C SER A 4 -70.42 27.37 11.85
N ARG A 5 -69.85 28.56 11.70
CA ARG A 5 -69.16 28.98 10.46
C ARG A 5 -67.67 28.67 10.60
N ARG A 6 -67.20 27.66 9.86
CA ARG A 6 -65.77 27.39 9.64
C ARG A 6 -65.28 28.15 8.41
N LEU A 7 -64.21 28.93 8.59
CA LEU A 7 -63.39 29.49 7.52
C LEU A 7 -62.49 28.40 6.89
N PRO A 8 -62.23 28.43 5.58
CA PRO A 8 -61.22 27.56 4.97
C PRO A 8 -59.80 28.08 5.21
N ARG A 9 -58.92 27.18 5.66
CA ARG A 9 -57.47 27.37 5.79
C ARG A 9 -56.83 27.53 4.40
N LEU A 10 -56.07 28.61 4.20
CA LEU A 10 -55.04 28.68 3.17
C LEU A 10 -53.96 27.65 3.50
N VAL A 11 -53.65 26.75 2.56
CA VAL A 11 -52.45 25.91 2.60
C VAL A 11 -51.46 26.55 1.63
N ALA A 12 -50.39 27.10 2.17
CA ALA A 12 -49.29 27.68 1.40
C ALA A 12 -48.48 26.55 0.74
N SER A 13 -48.40 26.59 -0.58
CA SER A 13 -47.42 25.84 -1.37
C SER A 13 -46.05 26.49 -1.20
N THR A 14 -45.17 25.88 -0.41
CA THR A 14 -43.76 26.27 -0.34
C THR A 14 -42.93 25.32 -1.18
N LEU A 15 -42.40 25.87 -2.27
CA LEU A 15 -41.43 25.27 -3.19
C LEU A 15 -40.24 24.67 -2.45
N HIS A 16 -39.97 23.38 -2.69
CA HIS A 16 -38.67 22.76 -2.43
C HIS A 16 -37.77 23.01 -3.65
N LEU A 17 -36.73 23.83 -3.51
CA LEU A 17 -35.62 23.88 -4.46
C LEU A 17 -34.29 24.09 -3.71
N LEU A 18 -33.39 23.12 -3.89
CA LEU A 18 -31.92 23.15 -3.72
C LEU A 18 -31.30 23.04 -2.31
N PRO A 19 -30.41 22.04 -2.15
CA PRO A 19 -29.08 22.31 -1.60
C PRO A 19 -28.01 21.70 -2.52
N LEU A 20 -27.38 22.53 -3.35
CA LEU A 20 -26.19 22.11 -4.10
C LEU A 20 -25.21 23.28 -4.29
N LEU A 21 -24.82 23.93 -3.19
CA LEU A 21 -23.72 24.90 -3.20
C LEU A 21 -23.11 24.99 -1.80
N ARG A 22 -22.44 23.92 -1.37
CA ARG A 22 -21.55 23.94 -0.21
C ARG A 22 -20.32 23.05 -0.37
N GLN A 23 -19.79 22.96 -1.59
CA GLN A 23 -18.55 22.24 -1.89
C GLN A 23 -17.72 23.01 -2.93
N GLN A 24 -17.50 24.31 -2.70
CA GLN A 24 -16.59 25.09 -3.55
C GLN A 24 -16.07 26.37 -2.88
N GLN A 25 -15.58 26.30 -1.63
CA GLN A 25 -14.99 27.47 -0.95
C GLN A 25 -13.63 27.24 -0.26
N HIS A 26 -12.84 26.26 -0.71
CA HIS A 26 -11.41 26.26 -0.41
C HIS A 26 -10.58 26.06 -1.68
N GLN A 27 -10.51 27.11 -2.49
CA GLN A 27 -9.45 27.29 -3.48
C GLN A 27 -8.99 28.75 -3.47
N ALA A 28 -7.96 29.02 -2.69
CA ALA A 28 -7.01 30.10 -2.91
C ALA A 28 -5.85 29.91 -1.93
N VAL A 29 -4.88 29.07 -2.29
CA VAL A 29 -3.53 29.20 -1.70
C VAL A 29 -2.53 29.15 -2.84
N ALA A 30 -1.75 30.22 -2.91
CA ALA A 30 -0.85 30.54 -4.01
C ALA A 30 0.23 29.48 -4.19
N PHE A 31 0.45 29.10 -5.46
CA PHE A 31 1.62 28.37 -5.91
C PHE A 31 2.88 29.16 -5.56
N THR A 32 3.61 28.72 -4.54
CA THR A 32 5.00 29.10 -4.32
C THR A 32 5.86 27.92 -4.74
N THR A 33 6.68 28.14 -5.75
CA THR A 33 7.72 27.24 -6.23
C THR A 33 8.64 26.83 -5.08
N LEU A 34 8.57 25.56 -4.66
CA LEU A 34 9.55 24.96 -3.76
C LEU A 34 10.78 24.55 -4.59
N ASN A 35 11.75 25.45 -4.65
CA ASN A 35 13.14 25.09 -4.93
C ASN A 35 13.68 24.31 -3.73
N ILE A 36 13.81 22.99 -3.87
CA ILE A 36 14.53 22.16 -2.92
C ILE A 36 16.03 22.42 -3.13
N VAL A 37 16.61 23.22 -2.22
CA VAL A 37 18.06 23.32 -2.05
C VAL A 37 18.53 21.98 -1.50
N ALA A 38 19.32 21.27 -2.30
CA ALA A 38 20.05 20.08 -1.89
C ALA A 38 20.93 20.43 -0.68
N ALA A 39 20.63 19.83 0.47
CA ALA A 39 21.51 19.89 1.63
C ALA A 39 22.76 19.06 1.34
N ASN A 40 23.93 19.70 1.44
CA ASN A 40 25.24 19.08 1.39
C ASN A 40 25.38 17.94 2.40
N PRO A 41 26.05 16.82 2.05
CA PRO A 41 26.39 15.80 3.02
C PRO A 41 27.45 16.34 3.99
N LEU A 42 27.13 16.27 5.28
CA LEU A 42 28.04 16.56 6.38
C LEU A 42 29.27 15.65 6.30
N THR A 43 30.43 16.29 6.27
CA THR A 43 31.75 15.71 6.49
C THR A 43 31.84 15.11 7.90
N CYS A 44 32.17 13.82 7.99
CA CYS A 44 32.53 13.16 9.24
C CYS A 44 33.89 13.69 9.75
N PRO A 45 34.02 14.08 11.03
CA PRO A 45 35.33 14.20 11.64
C PRO A 45 35.86 12.82 12.06
N ALA A 46 37.05 12.50 11.57
CA ALA A 46 37.84 11.34 11.97
C ALA A 46 38.15 11.38 13.48
N SER A 47 37.95 10.26 14.18
CA SER A 47 38.42 10.04 15.55
C SER A 47 39.72 9.22 15.53
N PRO A 48 40.68 9.50 16.45
CA PRO A 48 42.01 8.89 16.45
C PRO A 48 42.03 7.48 17.06
N PRO A 49 43.10 6.69 16.81
CA PRO A 49 43.17 5.28 17.21
C PRO A 49 43.60 5.15 18.67
N LEU A 50 42.90 4.30 19.43
CA LEU A 50 43.39 3.77 20.70
C LEU A 50 43.77 2.29 20.52
N ALA A 51 45.06 2.03 20.64
CA ALA A 51 45.62 0.71 20.83
C ALA A 51 45.42 0.25 22.28
N SER A 52 45.02 -0.99 22.52
CA SER A 52 45.56 -1.81 23.62
C SER A 52 45.04 -3.27 23.56
N THR A 53 45.99 -4.17 23.28
CA THR A 53 46.25 -5.44 23.98
C THR A 53 45.10 -6.39 24.37
N PHE A 54 45.06 -7.53 23.69
CA PHE A 54 44.51 -8.80 24.18
C PHE A 54 45.37 -9.41 25.29
N PRO A 55 44.76 -10.16 26.22
CA PRO A 55 45.30 -11.48 26.53
C PRO A 55 44.27 -12.61 26.42
N SER A 56 44.74 -13.68 25.81
CA SER A 56 44.17 -15.01 25.70
C SER A 56 44.19 -15.75 27.04
N SER A 57 43.11 -16.45 27.39
CA SER A 57 43.17 -17.63 28.27
C SER A 57 41.95 -18.53 28.09
N ARG A 58 42.24 -19.75 27.65
CA ARG A 58 41.39 -20.96 27.69
C ARG A 58 41.44 -21.54 29.12
N PRO A 59 40.47 -22.36 29.53
CA PRO A 59 40.83 -23.78 29.63
C PRO A 59 39.75 -24.76 29.19
N THR A 60 40.27 -25.92 28.81
CA THR A 60 39.62 -27.18 28.46
C THR A 60 39.07 -27.93 29.68
N THR A 61 37.99 -28.71 29.52
CA THR A 61 37.93 -30.15 29.88
C THR A 61 36.58 -30.76 29.46
N LYS A 62 36.63 -32.06 29.14
CA LYS A 62 35.60 -32.91 28.49
C LYS A 62 35.24 -34.05 29.48
N PRO A 63 34.51 -35.10 29.07
CA PRO A 63 33.10 -35.38 29.37
C PRO A 63 32.88 -36.48 30.45
N ARG A 64 31.61 -36.71 30.84
CA ARG A 64 31.20 -37.96 31.50
C ARG A 64 29.91 -38.51 30.88
N GLN A 65 29.89 -39.83 30.72
CA GLN A 65 28.91 -40.67 30.03
C GLN A 65 28.31 -41.68 31.02
N ALA A 66 27.19 -42.30 30.60
CA ALA A 66 26.45 -43.44 31.18
C ALA A 66 25.46 -43.10 32.30
N CYS A 67 24.23 -43.66 32.37
CA CYS A 67 23.86 -45.04 32.09
C CYS A 67 22.41 -45.21 31.56
N ALA A 68 22.16 -46.34 30.90
CA ALA A 68 20.87 -46.84 30.41
C ALA A 68 20.10 -47.64 31.49
N MET A 69 18.82 -47.96 31.20
CA MET A 69 17.96 -49.14 31.57
C MET A 69 16.49 -48.67 31.44
N SER A 70 15.74 -49.00 30.37
CA SER A 70 15.08 -50.26 29.97
C SER A 70 13.68 -50.52 30.57
N SER A 71 12.73 -50.83 29.65
CA SER A 71 11.52 -51.70 29.75
C SER A 71 10.36 -51.30 30.71
N SER A 72 9.06 -51.52 30.48
CA SER A 72 8.25 -52.52 29.73
C SER A 72 6.83 -51.91 29.49
N ALA A 73 6.18 -51.93 28.32
CA ALA A 73 5.42 -52.99 27.61
C ALA A 73 4.23 -53.64 28.37
N ALA A 74 3.01 -53.48 27.82
CA ALA A 74 1.87 -54.43 27.71
C ALA A 74 0.71 -53.71 26.94
N ALA A 75 0.34 -54.05 25.69
CA ALA A 75 -0.48 -55.19 25.22
C ALA A 75 -1.95 -55.10 25.73
N ALA A 76 -3.03 -55.37 25.00
CA ALA A 76 -3.42 -55.75 23.62
C ALA A 76 -4.99 -55.63 23.61
N THR A 77 -5.72 -55.42 22.51
CA THR A 77 -6.37 -56.37 21.56
C THR A 77 -7.61 -55.61 21.01
N GLY A 78 -8.19 -55.81 19.83
CA GLY A 78 -7.99 -56.72 18.71
C GLY A 78 -9.12 -56.52 17.67
N ALA A 79 -8.86 -56.99 16.43
CA ALA A 79 -9.78 -57.53 15.39
C ALA A 79 -10.98 -56.67 14.88
N ALA A 80 -11.44 -56.73 13.63
CA ALA A 80 -11.02 -57.31 12.34
C ALA A 80 -12.00 -56.79 11.25
N GLU A 81 -11.62 -56.89 9.98
CA GLU A 81 -12.41 -56.62 8.77
C GLU A 81 -13.63 -57.57 8.57
N PRO A 82 -14.44 -57.40 7.50
CA PRO A 82 -14.11 -58.11 6.25
C PRO A 82 -14.30 -57.32 4.93
N THR A 83 -13.51 -57.79 3.96
CA THR A 83 -13.37 -57.49 2.53
C THR A 83 -14.57 -57.95 1.68
N LEU A 84 -14.78 -57.35 0.49
CA LEU A 84 -15.27 -58.07 -0.70
C LEU A 84 -14.81 -57.36 -1.99
N ALA A 85 -14.29 -58.16 -2.92
CA ALA A 85 -13.66 -57.80 -4.19
C ALA A 85 -14.50 -58.30 -5.40
N ALA A 86 -14.15 -57.80 -6.59
CA ALA A 86 -14.32 -58.33 -7.96
C ALA A 86 -14.86 -57.24 -8.91
N SER A 87 -14.51 -57.10 -10.18
CA SER A 87 -13.47 -57.66 -11.07
C SER A 87 -13.63 -56.93 -12.42
N VAL A 88 -12.54 -56.72 -13.14
CA VAL A 88 -12.47 -56.14 -14.51
C VAL A 88 -12.97 -57.16 -15.55
N PRO A 89 -13.28 -56.74 -16.80
CA PRO A 89 -12.39 -57.20 -17.89
C PRO A 89 -12.05 -56.13 -18.94
N ALA A 90 -10.94 -56.39 -19.63
CA ALA A 90 -10.34 -55.60 -20.70
C ALA A 90 -10.46 -56.30 -22.07
N ALA A 91 -10.62 -55.51 -23.14
CA ALA A 91 -10.33 -55.75 -24.57
C ALA A 91 -11.08 -54.65 -25.36
N GLU A 92 -10.61 -53.94 -26.39
CA GLU A 92 -9.42 -54.03 -27.23
C GLU A 92 -9.16 -52.67 -27.95
N ALA A 93 -7.98 -52.57 -28.54
CA ALA A 93 -7.33 -51.48 -29.28
C ALA A 93 -8.16 -50.62 -30.26
N SER A 94 -7.75 -49.34 -30.46
CA SER A 94 -7.28 -48.81 -31.75
C SER A 94 -7.00 -47.28 -31.73
N MET A 95 -5.82 -46.91 -32.23
CA MET A 95 -5.36 -45.62 -32.81
C MET A 95 -6.20 -44.33 -32.60
N CYS A 96 -5.56 -43.30 -32.02
CA CYS A 96 -5.12 -42.11 -32.77
C CYS A 96 -4.36 -41.13 -31.86
N ALA A 97 -3.03 -41.13 -32.01
CA ALA A 97 -2.14 -40.10 -31.49
C ALA A 97 -2.14 -38.90 -32.44
N ALA A 98 -2.85 -37.85 -32.05
CA ALA A 98 -2.74 -36.45 -32.47
C ALA A 98 -4.05 -35.82 -32.00
N THR A 99 -4.09 -35.03 -30.94
CA THR A 99 -3.94 -33.58 -31.06
C THR A 99 -3.95 -33.04 -29.64
N ASN A 100 -2.78 -32.79 -29.06
CA ASN A 100 -2.65 -32.00 -27.84
C ASN A 100 -1.37 -31.16 -27.92
N LYS A 101 -1.24 -30.47 -29.06
CA LYS A 101 -0.09 -29.59 -29.37
C LYS A 101 -0.55 -28.28 -30.00
N SER A 102 -1.67 -27.74 -29.51
CA SER A 102 -2.22 -26.47 -29.98
C SER A 102 -2.55 -25.47 -28.86
N ASN A 103 -2.47 -25.85 -27.58
CA ASN A 103 -2.79 -24.92 -26.48
C ASN A 103 -1.59 -24.26 -25.79
N GLU A 104 -0.36 -24.64 -26.16
CA GLU A 104 0.88 -24.00 -25.64
C GLU A 104 1.46 -22.96 -26.61
N LYS A 105 0.91 -22.84 -27.82
CA LYS A 105 1.48 -21.99 -28.89
C LYS A 105 0.84 -20.61 -29.01
N GLU A 106 -0.25 -20.33 -28.31
CA GLU A 106 -0.89 -19.01 -28.34
C GLU A 106 -0.31 -18.05 -27.28
N GLU A 107 0.25 -18.54 -26.17
CA GLU A 107 0.84 -17.69 -25.13
C GLU A 107 2.21 -17.11 -25.51
N GLU A 108 2.91 -17.71 -26.50
CA GLU A 108 4.25 -17.28 -26.91
C GLU A 108 4.23 -16.17 -27.98
N THR A 109 3.07 -15.91 -28.61
CA THR A 109 2.96 -15.00 -29.76
C THR A 109 2.81 -13.52 -29.43
N ASN A 110 2.72 -13.16 -28.13
CA ASN A 110 2.43 -11.79 -27.70
C ASN A 110 3.51 -11.16 -26.80
N LYS A 111 4.70 -11.77 -26.70
CA LYS A 111 5.81 -11.17 -25.95
C LYS A 111 6.49 -10.12 -26.84
N LEU A 112 6.25 -8.85 -26.51
CA LEU A 112 6.98 -7.73 -27.11
C LEU A 112 8.50 -7.99 -27.02
N PRO A 113 9.29 -7.58 -28.03
CA PRO A 113 10.74 -7.78 -28.00
C PRO A 113 11.37 -7.23 -26.71
N PRO A 114 12.46 -7.82 -26.18
CA PRO A 114 13.10 -7.28 -24.99
C PRO A 114 13.53 -5.82 -25.20
N LEU A 115 13.32 -4.96 -24.20
CA LEU A 115 13.74 -3.56 -24.26
C LEU A 115 15.26 -3.46 -24.20
N SER A 116 15.84 -2.56 -25.00
CA SER A 116 17.21 -2.11 -24.75
C SER A 116 17.27 -1.34 -23.42
N ALA A 117 18.46 -1.24 -22.82
CA ALA A 117 18.63 -0.49 -21.58
C ALA A 117 18.24 1.00 -21.70
N ALA A 118 18.41 1.59 -22.89
CA ALA A 118 18.02 2.96 -23.15
C ALA A 118 16.50 3.12 -23.21
N GLU A 119 15.80 2.21 -23.89
CA GLU A 119 14.33 2.23 -23.95
C GLU A 119 13.71 1.91 -22.60
N PHE A 120 14.26 0.95 -21.86
CA PHE A 120 13.81 0.63 -20.50
C PHE A 120 13.80 1.88 -19.63
N LYS A 121 14.88 2.66 -19.61
CA LYS A 121 14.94 3.91 -18.84
C LYS A 121 13.85 4.91 -19.26
N VAL A 122 13.58 5.05 -20.56
CA VAL A 122 12.54 5.98 -21.05
C VAL A 122 11.15 5.53 -20.56
N TYR A 123 10.86 4.24 -20.63
CA TYR A 123 9.57 3.70 -20.19
C TYR A 123 9.43 3.63 -18.66
N ASN A 124 10.53 3.40 -17.93
CA ASN A 124 10.52 3.21 -16.47
C ASN A 124 10.56 4.52 -15.68
N ARG A 125 10.83 5.65 -16.33
CA ARG A 125 11.04 6.95 -15.66
C ARG A 125 9.91 7.33 -14.69
N MET A 126 8.66 6.96 -15.02
CA MET A 126 7.51 7.28 -14.18
C MET A 126 7.54 6.48 -12.88
N ALA A 127 7.74 5.16 -12.99
CA ALA A 127 7.88 4.28 -11.84
C ALA A 127 9.05 4.67 -10.95
N GLU A 128 10.20 5.06 -11.52
CA GLU A 128 11.35 5.53 -10.75
C GLU A 128 11.04 6.81 -9.96
N HIS A 129 10.41 7.79 -10.60
CA HIS A 129 10.03 9.03 -9.92
C HIS A 129 8.98 8.78 -8.82
N MET A 130 8.02 7.91 -9.11
CA MET A 130 6.99 7.51 -8.17
C MET A 130 7.59 6.85 -6.92
N ASP A 131 8.51 5.91 -7.13
CA ASP A 131 9.13 5.19 -6.02
C ASP A 131 10.01 6.09 -5.14
N LEU A 132 10.55 7.21 -5.66
CA LEU A 132 11.24 8.21 -4.84
C LEU A 132 10.30 8.84 -3.79
N PHE A 133 9.09 9.23 -4.19
CA PHE A 133 8.08 9.73 -3.24
C PHE A 133 7.59 8.61 -2.31
N HIS A 134 7.33 7.42 -2.86
CA HIS A 134 6.84 6.29 -2.08
C HIS A 134 7.86 5.82 -1.04
N ALA A 135 9.15 5.89 -1.33
CA ALA A 135 10.20 5.61 -0.36
C ALA A 135 10.15 6.56 0.84
N HIS A 136 9.90 7.86 0.61
CA HIS A 136 9.71 8.83 1.68
C HIS A 136 8.46 8.50 2.53
N PHE A 137 7.33 8.16 1.90
CA PHE A 137 6.12 7.76 2.62
C PHE A 137 6.34 6.51 3.46
N ARG A 138 7.01 5.48 2.92
CA ARG A 138 7.36 4.27 3.68
C ARG A 138 8.25 4.59 4.87
N GLN A 139 9.20 5.51 4.72
CA GLN A 139 10.07 5.95 5.82
C GLN A 139 9.28 6.62 6.94
N SER A 140 8.48 7.65 6.64
CA SER A 140 7.68 8.35 7.65
C SER A 140 6.62 7.44 8.28
N TRP A 141 5.96 6.59 7.48
CA TRP A 141 5.06 5.55 7.98
C TRP A 141 5.77 4.66 9.00
N ASN A 142 6.94 4.12 8.66
CA ASN A 142 7.67 3.19 9.53
C ASN A 142 8.13 3.86 10.83
N LEU A 143 8.47 5.16 10.81
CA LEU A 143 8.79 5.91 12.02
C LEU A 143 7.58 5.96 12.97
N LEU A 144 6.41 6.37 12.46
CA LEU A 144 5.18 6.47 13.23
C LEU A 144 4.70 5.09 13.70
N TRP A 145 4.71 4.11 12.80
CA TRP A 145 4.26 2.74 13.05
C TRP A 145 5.13 2.05 14.11
N SER A 146 6.45 2.21 14.04
CA SER A 146 7.36 1.66 15.05
C SER A 146 7.13 2.28 16.43
N ALA A 147 6.82 3.58 16.48
CA ALA A 147 6.47 4.23 17.75
C ALA A 147 5.12 3.75 18.30
N ALA A 148 4.13 3.63 17.43
CA ALA A 148 2.78 3.19 17.77
C ALA A 148 2.75 1.74 18.29
N THR A 149 3.48 0.83 17.61
CA THR A 149 3.57 -0.59 17.98
C THR A 149 4.54 -0.85 19.12
N GLY A 150 5.64 -0.09 19.21
CA GLY A 150 6.63 -0.19 20.29
C GLY A 150 6.24 0.56 21.57
N GLY A 151 5.15 1.34 21.54
CA GLY A 151 4.63 2.08 22.70
C GLY A 151 5.49 3.26 23.13
N LYS A 152 6.49 3.68 22.34
CA LYS A 152 7.38 4.79 22.66
C LYS A 152 7.88 5.51 21.40
N ARG A 153 8.00 6.83 21.48
CA ARG A 153 8.56 7.67 20.41
C ARG A 153 10.06 7.40 20.23
N PRO A 154 10.65 7.71 19.06
CA PRO A 154 12.09 7.63 18.86
C PRO A 154 12.88 8.40 19.92
N ALA A 155 14.01 7.85 20.34
CA ALA A 155 14.88 8.50 21.33
C ALA A 155 15.36 9.87 20.82
N GLY A 156 15.37 10.87 21.69
CA GLY A 156 15.78 12.24 21.33
C GLY A 156 14.74 13.05 20.55
N MET A 157 13.64 12.44 20.10
CA MET A 157 12.54 13.18 19.46
C MET A 157 11.65 13.79 20.54
N SER A 158 11.25 15.06 20.40
CA SER A 158 10.26 15.68 21.29
C SER A 158 8.83 15.30 20.88
N PRO A 159 7.83 15.39 21.77
CA PRO A 159 6.43 15.13 21.40
C PRO A 159 5.98 16.02 20.24
N ARG A 160 6.34 17.31 20.29
CA ARG A 160 6.05 18.30 19.24
C ARG A 160 6.66 17.91 17.90
N ALA A 161 7.93 17.49 17.88
CA ALA A 161 8.60 17.06 16.65
C ALA A 161 7.97 15.80 16.07
N PHE A 162 7.55 14.85 16.92
CA PHE A 162 6.88 13.63 16.48
C PHE A 162 5.50 13.90 15.86
N LEU A 163 4.71 14.80 16.47
CA LEU A 163 3.42 15.22 15.90
C LEU A 163 3.62 15.97 14.58
N ALA A 164 4.63 16.84 14.50
CA ALA A 164 4.96 17.55 13.28
C ALA A 164 5.36 16.60 12.14
N GLU A 165 6.15 15.55 12.42
CA GLU A 165 6.50 14.51 11.44
C GLU A 165 5.24 13.81 10.89
N GLY A 166 4.30 13.44 11.77
CA GLY A 166 3.06 12.80 11.35
C GLY A 166 2.16 13.69 10.49
N LEU A 167 2.04 14.97 10.84
CA LEU A 167 1.27 15.94 10.06
C LEU A 167 1.95 16.26 8.71
N GLN A 168 3.28 16.33 8.67
CA GLN A 168 4.02 16.51 7.42
C GLN A 168 3.86 15.31 6.48
N PHE A 169 3.93 14.09 7.01
CA PHE A 169 3.66 12.87 6.25
C PHE A 169 2.29 12.93 5.55
N LEU A 170 1.23 13.27 6.30
CA LEU A 170 -0.13 13.38 5.78
C LEU A 170 -0.27 14.50 4.74
N HIS A 171 0.36 15.65 4.98
CA HIS A 171 0.37 16.76 4.04
C HIS A 171 1.01 16.37 2.71
N TYR A 172 2.21 15.77 2.73
CA TYR A 172 2.90 15.36 1.50
C TYR A 172 2.15 14.28 0.75
N LEU A 173 1.58 13.29 1.47
CA LEU A 173 0.77 12.24 0.85
C LEU A 173 -0.49 12.81 0.19
N THR A 174 -1.13 13.79 0.83
CA THR A 174 -2.29 14.51 0.27
C THR A 174 -1.92 15.29 -1.00
N VAL A 175 -0.82 16.05 -0.98
CA VAL A 175 -0.39 16.82 -2.16
C VAL A 175 -0.05 15.89 -3.32
N HIS A 176 0.65 14.79 -3.03
CA HIS A 176 1.02 13.76 -3.99
C HIS A 176 -0.20 13.16 -4.71
N HIS A 177 -1.16 12.61 -3.96
CA HIS A 177 -2.37 12.05 -4.57
C HIS A 177 -3.20 13.10 -5.31
N ASN A 178 -3.25 14.34 -4.80
CA ASN A 178 -3.96 15.42 -5.49
C ASN A 178 -3.34 15.73 -6.85
N ILE A 179 -2.00 15.74 -6.96
CA ILE A 179 -1.32 15.94 -8.25
C ILE A 179 -1.64 14.79 -9.19
N GLU A 180 -1.59 13.56 -8.72
CA GLU A 180 -1.91 12.37 -9.51
C GLU A 180 -3.33 12.42 -10.06
N GLU A 181 -4.31 12.59 -9.18
CA GLU A 181 -5.73 12.60 -9.54
C GLU A 181 -6.10 13.75 -10.48
N GLN A 182 -5.47 14.92 -10.30
CA GLN A 182 -5.81 16.13 -11.07
C GLN A 182 -5.03 16.25 -12.39
N HIS A 183 -3.81 15.71 -12.46
CA HIS A 183 -2.88 16.02 -13.56
C HIS A 183 -2.28 14.79 -14.23
N ILE A 184 -2.02 13.70 -13.51
CA ILE A 184 -1.32 12.53 -14.07
C ILE A 184 -2.31 11.47 -14.55
N PHE A 185 -3.19 10.99 -13.67
CA PHE A 185 -4.15 9.93 -13.97
C PHE A 185 -5.11 10.28 -15.12
N PRO A 186 -5.63 11.51 -15.26
CA PRO A 186 -6.45 11.86 -16.40
C PRO A 186 -5.72 11.70 -17.75
N VAL A 187 -4.42 11.96 -17.79
CA VAL A 187 -3.61 11.78 -18.99
C VAL A 187 -3.38 10.29 -19.27
N LEU A 188 -3.04 9.51 -18.24
CA LEU A 188 -2.82 8.07 -18.36
C LEU A 188 -4.10 7.33 -18.80
N ALA A 189 -5.25 7.72 -18.24
CA ALA A 189 -6.57 7.14 -18.52
C ALA A 189 -6.99 7.22 -20.01
N ARG A 190 -6.36 8.09 -20.80
CA ARG A 190 -6.59 8.19 -22.25
C ARG A 190 -6.22 6.90 -22.98
N LYS A 191 -5.24 6.15 -22.48
CA LYS A 191 -4.77 4.90 -23.09
C LYS A 191 -4.76 3.70 -22.13
N MET A 192 -4.73 3.94 -20.83
CA MET A 192 -4.58 2.89 -19.82
C MET A 192 -5.90 2.72 -19.04
N PRO A 193 -6.62 1.60 -19.24
CA PRO A 193 -7.87 1.34 -18.52
C PRO A 193 -7.71 1.29 -17.00
N GLU A 194 -6.51 0.97 -16.51
CA GLU A 194 -6.12 0.93 -15.10
C GLU A 194 -6.19 2.29 -14.39
N PHE A 195 -6.38 3.38 -15.13
CA PHE A 195 -6.53 4.74 -14.58
C PHE A 195 -7.90 5.36 -14.89
N LYS A 196 -8.81 4.62 -15.53
CA LYS A 196 -10.12 5.17 -15.88
C LYS A 196 -10.96 5.44 -14.64
N ALA A 197 -11.47 6.67 -14.56
CA ALA A 197 -12.42 7.06 -13.55
C ALA A 197 -13.76 6.35 -13.74
N GLY A 198 -14.44 6.08 -12.62
CA GLY A 198 -15.77 5.49 -12.58
C GLY A 198 -16.47 5.75 -11.25
N ARG A 199 -17.73 5.34 -11.15
CA ARG A 199 -18.49 5.38 -9.88
C ARG A 199 -18.51 4.01 -9.23
N GLY A 200 -18.42 3.98 -7.89
CA GLY A 200 -18.43 2.74 -7.11
C GLY A 200 -17.34 1.75 -7.53
N ASN A 201 -17.73 0.51 -7.78
CA ASN A 201 -16.83 -0.57 -8.21
C ASN A 201 -16.35 -0.44 -9.67
N GLY A 202 -16.83 0.56 -10.41
CA GLY A 202 -16.40 0.81 -11.79
C GLY A 202 -15.21 1.75 -11.90
N ALA A 203 -14.74 2.35 -10.80
CA ALA A 203 -13.49 3.09 -10.79
C ALA A 203 -12.30 2.13 -10.86
N ALA A 204 -11.25 2.53 -11.58
CA ALA A 204 -9.96 1.86 -11.51
C ALA A 204 -9.50 1.62 -10.07
N GLU A 205 -8.79 0.52 -9.85
CA GLU A 205 -8.38 0.08 -8.52
C GLU A 205 -7.53 1.12 -7.78
N LEU A 206 -6.58 1.77 -8.46
CA LEU A 206 -5.75 2.83 -7.88
C LEU A 206 -6.59 4.00 -7.34
N LEU A 207 -7.62 4.43 -8.08
CA LEU A 207 -8.55 5.47 -7.62
C LEU A 207 -9.42 5.02 -6.43
N ARG A 208 -9.76 3.72 -6.34
CA ARG A 208 -10.46 3.18 -5.16
C ARG A 208 -9.56 3.17 -3.94
N GLN A 209 -8.28 2.84 -4.11
CA GLN A 209 -7.28 2.87 -3.06
C GLN A 209 -7.07 4.29 -2.53
N HIS A 210 -6.90 5.30 -3.39
CA HIS A 210 -6.78 6.70 -2.98
C HIS A 210 -7.93 7.15 -2.07
N ARG A 211 -9.19 6.82 -2.42
CA ARG A 211 -10.35 7.19 -1.59
C ARG A 211 -10.29 6.59 -0.19
N GLN A 212 -9.86 5.33 -0.08
CA GLN A 212 -9.71 4.66 1.22
C GLN A 212 -8.55 5.25 2.01
N ILE A 213 -7.44 5.58 1.34
CA ILE A 213 -6.30 6.24 1.96
C ILE A 213 -6.70 7.64 2.46
N HIS A 214 -7.39 8.45 1.65
CA HIS A 214 -7.89 9.77 2.04
C HIS A 214 -8.78 9.70 3.29
N ALA A 215 -9.72 8.75 3.33
CA ALA A 215 -10.55 8.53 4.53
C ALA A 215 -9.72 8.13 5.77
N GLY A 216 -8.67 7.31 5.58
CA GLY A 216 -7.73 6.95 6.65
C GLY A 216 -6.89 8.13 7.13
N MET A 217 -6.42 8.96 6.21
CA MET A 217 -5.65 10.18 6.47
C MET A 217 -6.48 11.19 7.27
N ASP A 218 -7.73 11.46 6.89
CA ASP A 218 -8.62 12.39 7.61
C ASP A 218 -8.72 12.01 9.10
N GLY A 219 -8.88 10.71 9.37
CA GLY A 219 -9.00 10.19 10.74
C GLY A 219 -7.71 10.28 11.54
N LEU A 220 -6.55 10.14 10.91
CA LEU A 220 -5.24 10.26 11.55
C LEU A 220 -4.86 11.74 11.76
N GLU A 221 -5.11 12.58 10.76
CA GLU A 221 -4.83 14.03 10.80
C GLU A 221 -5.62 14.70 11.92
N ALA A 222 -6.91 14.39 12.04
CA ALA A 222 -7.77 14.93 13.09
C ALA A 222 -7.22 14.60 14.49
N TYR A 223 -6.75 13.35 14.69
CA TYR A 223 -6.17 12.92 15.96
C TYR A 223 -4.84 13.62 16.25
N LEU A 224 -3.91 13.66 15.28
CA LEU A 224 -2.61 14.31 15.47
C LEU A 224 -2.76 15.82 15.70
N THR A 225 -3.73 16.46 15.04
CA THR A 225 -4.05 17.88 15.24
C THR A 225 -4.59 18.14 16.65
N ALA A 226 -5.51 17.31 17.14
CA ALA A 226 -6.01 17.40 18.52
C ALA A 226 -4.89 17.20 19.56
N CYS A 227 -3.96 16.28 19.29
CA CYS A 227 -2.76 16.12 20.14
C CYS A 227 -1.83 17.33 20.08
N GLN A 228 -1.72 17.98 18.91
CA GLN A 228 -0.88 19.17 18.75
C GLN A 228 -1.48 20.41 19.44
N SER A 229 -2.82 20.54 19.45
CA SER A 229 -3.52 21.63 20.15
C SER A 229 -3.63 21.40 21.66
N GLY A 230 -3.42 20.17 22.13
CA GLY A 230 -3.59 19.78 23.53
C GLY A 230 -5.02 19.41 23.91
N GLU A 231 -5.91 19.23 22.93
CA GLU A 231 -7.28 18.73 23.13
C GLU A 231 -7.32 17.23 23.44
N ALA A 232 -6.28 16.49 23.03
CA ALA A 232 -6.12 15.07 23.33
C ALA A 232 -4.67 14.75 23.74
N ASP A 233 -4.48 13.74 24.58
CA ASP A 233 -3.16 13.22 24.88
C ASP A 233 -2.68 12.28 23.77
N LEU A 234 -1.38 12.32 23.47
CA LEU A 234 -0.78 11.43 22.47
C LEU A 234 -0.64 10.00 23.04
N GLU A 235 -1.60 9.16 22.73
CA GLU A 235 -1.61 7.73 23.00
C GLU A 235 -1.14 6.90 21.81
N MET A 236 -0.08 6.09 22.00
CA MET A 236 0.48 5.22 20.96
C MET A 236 -0.51 4.15 20.48
N ARG A 237 -1.39 3.67 21.37
CA ARG A 237 -2.43 2.68 21.01
C ARG A 237 -3.46 3.28 20.06
N VAL A 238 -3.92 4.50 20.33
CA VAL A 238 -4.86 5.21 19.45
C VAL A 238 -4.20 5.51 18.11
N LEU A 239 -2.94 5.98 18.12
CA LEU A 239 -2.15 6.16 16.90
C LEU A 239 -2.08 4.88 16.07
N LYS A 240 -1.77 3.73 16.70
CA LYS A 240 -1.73 2.42 16.04
C LYS A 240 -3.06 2.12 15.36
N THR A 241 -4.17 2.23 16.09
CA THR A 241 -5.51 1.93 15.54
C THR A 241 -5.84 2.82 14.34
N LYS A 242 -5.51 4.11 14.38
CA LYS A 242 -5.73 5.05 13.27
C LYS A 242 -4.88 4.74 12.05
N MET A 243 -3.65 4.28 12.23
CA MET A 243 -2.79 3.85 11.12
C MET A 243 -3.22 2.49 10.56
N GLU A 244 -3.48 1.53 11.44
CA GLU A 244 -3.79 0.14 11.08
C GLU A 244 -5.04 0.01 10.20
N SER A 245 -6.02 0.91 10.36
CA SER A 245 -7.28 0.85 9.60
C SER A 245 -7.13 1.04 8.08
N TRP A 246 -5.98 1.51 7.60
CA TRP A 246 -5.71 1.72 6.17
C TRP A 246 -4.29 1.29 5.75
N ALA A 247 -3.57 0.59 6.63
CA ALA A 247 -2.19 0.15 6.42
C ALA A 247 -2.03 -0.71 5.16
N ASP A 248 -2.81 -1.78 5.05
CA ASP A 248 -2.72 -2.72 3.92
C ASP A 248 -3.02 -2.03 2.60
N VAL A 249 -3.98 -1.10 2.60
CA VAL A 249 -4.36 -0.33 1.41
C VAL A 249 -3.23 0.59 0.97
N LEU A 250 -2.62 1.34 1.90
CA LEU A 250 -1.48 2.19 1.59
C LEU A 250 -0.32 1.37 1.01
N TRP A 251 0.12 0.32 1.71
CA TRP A 251 1.27 -0.47 1.25
C TRP A 251 1.01 -1.14 -0.10
N THR A 252 -0.19 -1.70 -0.30
CA THR A 252 -0.58 -2.27 -1.60
C THR A 252 -0.58 -1.20 -2.69
N HIS A 253 -1.11 -0.01 -2.41
CA HIS A 253 -1.17 1.10 -3.35
C HIS A 253 0.23 1.54 -3.81
N LEU A 254 1.14 1.76 -2.84
CA LEU A 254 2.51 2.20 -3.14
C LEU A 254 3.27 1.22 -4.05
N ASP A 255 2.98 -0.09 -3.95
CA ASP A 255 3.58 -1.12 -4.80
C ASP A 255 2.84 -1.29 -6.14
N HIS A 256 1.51 -1.30 -6.11
CA HIS A 256 0.67 -1.47 -7.29
C HIS A 256 0.90 -0.35 -8.30
N GLU A 257 1.01 0.88 -7.85
CA GLU A 257 1.19 2.01 -8.74
C GLU A 257 2.54 1.96 -9.46
N VAL A 258 3.64 1.77 -8.71
CA VAL A 258 4.99 1.65 -9.28
C VAL A 258 5.04 0.52 -10.31
N LYS A 259 4.42 -0.62 -10.02
CA LYS A 259 4.31 -1.74 -10.96
C LYS A 259 3.49 -1.38 -12.20
N THR A 260 2.39 -0.66 -12.03
CA THR A 260 1.50 -0.25 -13.13
C THR A 260 2.17 0.79 -14.05
N LEU A 261 2.99 1.66 -13.48
CA LEU A 261 3.80 2.66 -14.18
C LEU A 261 5.16 2.10 -14.68
N GLY A 262 5.43 0.82 -14.44
CA GLY A 262 6.68 0.15 -14.82
C GLY A 262 6.83 -0.01 -16.34
N ALA A 263 8.08 -0.11 -16.79
CA ALA A 263 8.42 -0.08 -18.21
C ALA A 263 7.62 -1.06 -19.09
N GLU A 264 7.47 -2.31 -18.62
CA GLU A 264 6.77 -3.36 -19.37
C GLU A 264 5.27 -3.12 -19.49
N ASN A 265 4.65 -2.39 -18.56
CA ASN A 265 3.25 -2.02 -18.70
C ASN A 265 3.09 -0.78 -19.57
N MET A 266 3.95 0.23 -19.38
CA MET A 266 3.88 1.49 -20.13
C MET A 266 4.09 1.29 -21.64
N ARG A 267 5.03 0.42 -22.04
CA ARG A 267 5.31 0.12 -23.45
C ARG A 267 4.16 -0.53 -24.23
N LYS A 268 3.13 -1.03 -23.53
CA LYS A 268 1.93 -1.60 -24.18
C LYS A 268 1.04 -0.51 -24.77
N TYR A 269 1.12 0.71 -24.23
CA TYR A 269 0.19 1.80 -24.51
C TYR A 269 0.86 3.04 -25.10
N TRP A 270 2.14 3.26 -24.77
CA TRP A 270 2.86 4.48 -25.10
C TRP A 270 4.07 4.20 -25.98
N THR A 271 4.38 5.13 -26.88
CA THR A 271 5.66 5.16 -27.60
C THR A 271 6.73 5.89 -26.78
N PRO A 272 8.04 5.75 -27.09
CA PRO A 272 9.08 6.45 -26.36
C PRO A 272 8.95 7.98 -26.44
N ASP A 273 8.50 8.50 -27.59
CA ASP A 273 8.29 9.94 -27.80
C ASP A 273 7.12 10.51 -27.01
N GLU A 274 6.07 9.71 -26.80
CA GLU A 274 4.96 10.09 -25.93
C GLU A 274 5.36 10.03 -24.47
N MET A 275 6.09 8.97 -24.06
CA MET A 275 6.61 8.84 -22.71
C MET A 275 7.39 10.08 -22.28
N ARG A 276 8.23 10.64 -23.17
CA ARG A 276 9.01 11.84 -22.88
C ARG A 276 8.16 13.09 -22.59
N ARG A 277 6.94 13.15 -23.12
CA ARG A 277 6.02 14.29 -23.01
C ARG A 277 4.99 14.13 -21.89
N LEU A 278 4.92 12.95 -21.25
CA LEU A 278 4.03 12.77 -20.11
C LEU A 278 4.41 13.72 -18.97
N PRO A 279 3.43 14.28 -18.24
CA PRO A 279 3.72 15.04 -17.03
C PRO A 279 4.37 14.13 -15.98
N MET A 280 5.32 14.70 -15.23
CA MET A 280 6.05 14.08 -14.13
C MET A 280 6.05 15.04 -12.94
#